data_AF-A0AAV2TM48-F1
#
_entry.id   AF-A0AAV2TM48-F1
#
_cell.length_a   1.000
_cell.length_b   1.000
_cell.length_c   1.000
_cell.angle_alpha   90.00
_cell.angle_beta   90.00
_cell.angle_gamma   90.00
#
_symmetry.space_group_name_H-M   'P 1'
#
loop_
_entity.id
_entity.type
_entity.pdbx_description
1 polymer ?
#
loop_
_entity_poly.entity_id
_entity_poly.type
_entity_poly.pdbx_seq_one_letter_code
_entity_poly.pdbx_strand_id
1 'polypeptide(L)'
;MIRNFALFTLYLTLTVVSGEDRSCSADLERRLDCYPEGEGTESDCTKRGCCWDSAVEAEIPKCYYPKFSTSAFQVLSKLPTEDGYKYVLKRNRSHIGIDQFDKITAQVIFETNTRLRIRFSSPNQSDPWVPPVVLAKPEKVNPDNTQYSVSVEDSRILNRLVRKLYDELSVKYCKCRKSGGSENGEAFGMFLLNSNAQEVVLVPHPTLTYRTIGGILDFFIFTGPTPADVIAQYYDLVGHPPVPPYWSLGFQLCRWGYKSLNEVSTVVRRNREAGIPLDVQWIDIDYMDRYKIWTVNKEKFGQLGKYTSQTLHEKYGMKLVLIIDPAVSTAEDYTPYTEGRKLDLFIKDNRTGKPLIGEVWPGETVYPDFFHPKARQWMLADATRYHKEVPFDGLWIDMNEPSNFKEGSSTGCDNKNTYDNPPYIPKILDRSLYVKTICPSAKHYDTSHYNRHNLYGYNHAQVSRYVLEQLFPGKRSFLLSRSTFAGSGRCTSHWTGDNAATWEDMKQSIPQILNFNMYGIPQVGADICGFNANATEEMCVRWSQLGAYYPFSRNHNSLGFRDQDPAAWSTKAILAIRAAFQMRYKILPYL
;
A
#
# COMPACT_ATOMS: atom_id res chain seq x y z
N MET A 1 34.89 4.34 -34.37
CA MET A 1 33.45 4.57 -34.16
C MET A 1 32.96 3.46 -33.22
N ILE A 2 33.21 3.65 -31.92
CA ILE A 2 33.00 2.63 -30.88
C ILE A 2 31.54 2.75 -30.44
N ARG A 3 30.70 1.77 -30.77
CA ARG A 3 29.34 1.65 -30.27
C ARG A 3 29.37 0.70 -29.07
N ASN A 4 29.19 1.24 -27.87
CA ASN A 4 29.02 0.46 -26.63
C ASN A 4 27.56 0.01 -26.53
N PHE A 5 27.33 -1.29 -26.27
CA PHE A 5 26.00 -1.87 -26.05
C PHE A 5 25.99 -2.66 -24.72
N ALA A 6 24.84 -2.66 -24.02
CA ALA A 6 24.68 -3.24 -22.68
C ALA A 6 23.66 -4.39 -22.67
N LEU A 7 23.95 -5.44 -21.88
CA LEU A 7 23.11 -6.62 -21.65
C LEU A 7 22.70 -6.65 -20.16
N PHE A 8 21.45 -6.29 -19.83
CA PHE A 8 20.95 -6.39 -18.46
C PHE A 8 20.60 -7.83 -18.11
N THR A 9 21.23 -8.36 -17.06
CA THR A 9 20.94 -9.69 -16.51
C THR A 9 20.36 -9.56 -15.11
N LEU A 10 19.06 -9.79 -14.96
CA LEU A 10 18.44 -10.00 -13.64
C LEU A 10 18.59 -11.48 -13.29
N TYR A 11 19.11 -11.76 -12.09
CA TYR A 11 19.13 -13.10 -11.54
C TYR A 11 18.03 -13.21 -10.48
N LEU A 12 16.92 -13.87 -10.80
CA LEU A 12 16.08 -14.43 -9.75
C LEU A 12 16.75 -15.74 -9.32
N THR A 13 17.58 -15.69 -8.28
CA THR A 13 18.30 -16.87 -7.81
C THR A 13 17.46 -17.65 -6.82
N LEU A 14 17.08 -18.86 -7.19
CA LEU A 14 16.89 -19.95 -6.24
C LEU A 14 18.17 -20.78 -6.41
N THR A 15 19.18 -20.41 -5.64
CA THR A 15 20.55 -20.86 -5.84
C THR A 15 20.63 -22.40 -5.75
N VAL A 16 21.54 -22.98 -6.53
CA VAL A 16 22.09 -24.35 -6.44
C VAL A 16 23.58 -24.31 -6.75
N VAL A 17 24.41 -25.01 -5.97
CA VAL A 17 25.79 -25.35 -6.32
C VAL A 17 26.02 -26.83 -6.03
N SER A 18 26.58 -27.56 -6.98
CA SER A 18 27.13 -28.89 -6.77
C SER A 18 28.58 -28.76 -6.29
N GLY A 19 28.84 -29.10 -5.03
CA GLY A 19 30.19 -29.20 -4.48
C GLY A 19 30.13 -29.60 -3.02
N GLU A 20 30.85 -30.65 -2.64
CA GLU A 20 30.92 -31.16 -1.26
C GLU A 20 31.74 -30.25 -0.32
N ASP A 21 32.43 -29.24 -0.85
CA ASP A 21 33.24 -28.31 -0.05
C ASP A 21 32.45 -27.10 0.46
N ARG A 22 32.04 -27.18 1.73
CA ARG A 22 31.43 -26.07 2.47
C ARG A 22 32.49 -25.07 2.90
N SER A 23 32.68 -24.02 2.11
CA SER A 23 33.55 -22.92 2.51
C SER A 23 32.74 -21.78 3.14
N CYS A 24 33.05 -21.44 4.40
CA CYS A 24 32.59 -20.22 5.07
C CYS A 24 33.37 -18.96 4.62
N SER A 25 33.73 -18.91 3.33
CA SER A 25 34.48 -17.81 2.70
C SER A 25 33.59 -16.88 1.85
N ALA A 26 32.31 -16.73 2.23
CA ALA A 26 31.42 -15.82 1.51
C ALA A 26 31.83 -14.37 1.76
N ASP A 27 32.00 -13.60 0.67
CA ASP A 27 32.29 -12.17 0.71
C ASP A 27 31.27 -11.47 1.62
N LEU A 28 31.74 -10.60 2.53
CA LEU A 28 30.91 -9.94 3.55
C LEU A 28 29.63 -9.32 2.95
N GLU A 29 29.77 -8.62 1.82
CA GLU A 29 28.67 -7.90 1.16
C GLU A 29 27.62 -8.81 0.51
N ARG A 30 27.93 -10.11 0.32
CA ARG A 30 27.06 -11.11 -0.33
C ARG A 30 26.45 -12.11 0.66
N ARG A 31 26.72 -11.95 1.95
CA ARG A 31 26.19 -12.85 2.98
C ARG A 31 24.67 -12.73 3.05
N LEU A 32 24.00 -13.85 2.87
CA LEU A 32 22.57 -13.98 3.08
C LEU A 32 22.33 -14.49 4.50
N ASP A 33 21.54 -13.73 5.25
CA ASP A 33 21.17 -14.01 6.63
C ASP A 33 20.40 -15.33 6.76
N CYS A 34 20.93 -16.25 7.56
CA CYS A 34 20.39 -17.59 7.84
C CYS A 34 19.62 -17.66 9.18
N TYR A 35 19.61 -16.57 9.95
CA TYR A 35 18.86 -16.47 11.21
C TYR A 35 18.07 -15.15 11.26
N PRO A 36 17.13 -14.92 10.33
CA PRO A 36 16.45 -13.65 10.18
C PRO A 36 15.49 -13.26 11.31
N GLU A 37 15.06 -14.23 12.13
CA GLU A 37 14.09 -14.03 13.21
C GLU A 37 14.67 -13.31 14.44
N GLY A 38 15.99 -13.16 14.56
CA GLY A 38 16.61 -12.51 15.72
C GLY A 38 18.13 -12.63 15.76
N GLU A 39 18.72 -12.46 16.94
CA GLU A 39 20.16 -12.71 17.14
C GLU A 39 20.36 -14.17 17.54
N GLY A 40 20.63 -15.02 16.55
CA GLY A 40 20.96 -16.43 16.81
C GLY A 40 22.32 -16.58 17.49
N THR A 41 22.52 -17.68 18.23
CA THR A 41 23.85 -18.03 18.74
C THR A 41 24.67 -18.79 17.69
N GLU A 42 25.98 -18.94 17.91
CA GLU A 42 26.82 -19.82 17.09
C GLU A 42 26.26 -21.25 17.03
N SER A 43 25.74 -21.75 18.16
CA SER A 43 25.11 -23.07 18.23
C SER A 43 23.87 -23.15 17.35
N ASP A 44 23.00 -22.14 17.40
CA ASP A 44 21.76 -22.12 16.61
C ASP A 44 22.06 -22.03 15.11
N CYS A 45 23.08 -21.24 14.76
CA CYS A 45 23.54 -21.08 13.38
C CYS A 45 24.11 -22.38 12.81
N THR A 46 25.03 -23.01 13.55
CA THR A 46 25.69 -24.24 13.12
C THR A 46 24.73 -25.43 13.07
N LYS A 47 23.71 -25.48 13.95
CA LYS A 47 22.60 -26.44 13.87
C LYS A 47 21.81 -26.35 12.57
N ARG A 48 21.68 -25.16 11.97
CA ARG A 48 21.08 -24.95 10.63
C ARG A 48 22.00 -25.34 9.47
N GLY A 49 23.24 -25.73 9.78
CA GLY A 49 24.29 -25.98 8.78
C GLY A 49 24.81 -24.68 8.15
N CYS A 50 24.62 -23.54 8.82
CA CYS A 50 25.08 -22.23 8.39
C CYS A 50 26.45 -21.86 8.97
N CYS A 51 27.04 -20.81 8.40
CA CYS A 51 28.34 -20.28 8.82
C CYS A 51 28.15 -19.19 9.87
N TRP A 52 29.00 -19.21 10.90
CA TRP A 52 29.03 -18.21 11.96
C TRP A 52 30.29 -17.36 11.86
N ASP A 53 30.15 -16.05 12.07
CA ASP A 53 31.26 -15.10 12.15
C ASP A 53 30.94 -14.04 13.20
N SER A 54 31.68 -14.06 14.31
CA SER A 54 31.47 -13.16 15.44
C SER A 54 32.16 -11.80 15.29
N ALA A 55 33.05 -11.64 14.30
CA ALA A 55 33.91 -10.47 14.15
C ALA A 55 33.32 -9.37 13.25
N VAL A 56 32.07 -9.52 12.79
CA VAL A 56 31.43 -8.57 11.87
C VAL A 56 30.59 -7.52 12.58
N GLU A 57 30.50 -6.34 11.97
CA GLU A 57 29.65 -5.23 12.39
C GLU A 57 28.16 -5.60 12.37
N ALA A 58 27.34 -4.84 13.11
CA ALA A 58 25.92 -5.15 13.34
C ALA A 58 25.06 -5.24 12.07
N GLU A 59 25.46 -4.60 10.96
CA GLU A 59 24.70 -4.60 9.69
C GLU A 59 24.97 -5.84 8.83
N ILE A 60 26.02 -6.62 9.14
CA ILE A 60 26.38 -7.84 8.41
C ILE A 60 25.89 -9.05 9.21
N PRO A 61 25.18 -10.01 8.59
CA PRO A 61 24.67 -11.17 9.32
C PRO A 61 25.82 -12.03 9.86
N LYS A 62 25.86 -12.20 11.18
CA LYS A 62 26.78 -13.10 11.89
C LYS A 62 26.52 -14.56 11.54
N CYS A 63 25.24 -14.93 11.39
CA CYS A 63 24.83 -16.24 10.87
C CYS A 63 24.39 -16.15 9.42
N TYR A 64 25.10 -16.81 8.50
CA TYR A 64 24.86 -16.68 7.07
C TYR A 64 24.97 -18.01 6.32
N TYR A 65 24.30 -18.07 5.16
CA TYR A 65 24.38 -19.24 4.29
C TYR A 65 25.79 -19.44 3.71
N PRO A 66 26.36 -20.67 3.72
CA PRO A 66 27.66 -20.95 3.13
C PRO A 66 27.69 -20.67 1.62
N LYS A 67 28.87 -20.29 1.09
CA LYS A 67 29.09 -19.86 -0.31
C LYS A 67 28.55 -20.84 -1.37
N PHE A 68 28.56 -22.13 -1.06
CA PHE A 68 28.15 -23.22 -1.97
C PHE A 68 27.04 -24.12 -1.39
N SER A 69 26.48 -23.79 -0.22
CA SER A 69 25.40 -24.57 0.42
C SER A 69 24.02 -24.29 -0.13
N THR A 70 23.91 -23.36 -1.06
CA THR A 70 22.63 -22.86 -1.51
C THR A 70 22.16 -23.71 -2.66
N SER A 71 21.78 -24.97 -2.45
CA SER A 71 20.88 -25.68 -3.37
C SER A 71 19.61 -26.05 -2.65
N ALA A 72 18.67 -25.11 -2.60
CA ALA A 72 17.40 -25.41 -1.94
C ALA A 72 16.63 -26.46 -2.76
N PHE A 73 16.61 -26.36 -4.10
CA PHE A 73 15.83 -27.22 -4.98
C PHE A 73 16.56 -27.62 -6.26
N GLN A 74 16.43 -28.87 -6.69
CA GLN A 74 16.81 -29.37 -8.02
C GLN A 74 15.62 -29.39 -8.98
N VAL A 75 15.87 -29.17 -10.26
CA VAL A 75 14.87 -29.34 -11.34
C VAL A 75 14.68 -30.83 -11.61
N LEU A 76 13.46 -31.33 -11.43
CA LEU A 76 13.09 -32.72 -11.77
C LEU A 76 12.60 -32.83 -13.21
N SER A 77 11.84 -31.85 -13.68
CA SER A 77 11.31 -31.85 -15.03
C SER A 77 10.98 -30.44 -15.50
N LYS A 78 11.02 -30.27 -16.82
CA LYS A 78 10.57 -29.10 -17.55
C LYS A 78 9.44 -29.53 -18.50
N LEU A 79 8.29 -28.92 -18.36
CA LEU A 79 7.09 -29.19 -19.17
C LEU A 79 6.74 -27.92 -19.94
N PRO A 80 6.62 -27.97 -21.28
CA PRO A 80 6.13 -26.82 -22.04
C PRO A 80 4.67 -26.51 -21.68
N THR A 81 4.31 -25.23 -21.64
CA THR A 81 2.92 -24.75 -21.55
C THR A 81 2.59 -23.93 -22.79
N GLU A 82 1.32 -23.58 -22.97
CA GLU A 82 0.86 -22.73 -24.08
C GLU A 82 1.62 -21.38 -24.13
N ASP A 83 2.01 -20.88 -22.96
CA ASP A 83 2.52 -19.53 -22.71
C ASP A 83 3.90 -19.52 -22.03
N GLY A 84 4.62 -20.63 -22.04
CA GLY A 84 5.96 -20.72 -21.46
C GLY A 84 6.33 -22.12 -20.96
N TYR A 85 6.76 -22.22 -19.71
CA TYR A 85 7.32 -23.44 -19.15
C TYR A 85 6.91 -23.66 -17.69
N LYS A 86 6.66 -24.91 -17.33
CA LYS A 86 6.44 -25.36 -15.97
C LYS A 86 7.58 -26.27 -15.53
N TYR A 87 8.25 -25.89 -14.45
CA TYR A 87 9.33 -26.66 -13.83
C TYR A 87 8.81 -27.33 -12.57
N VAL A 88 9.08 -28.63 -12.41
CA VAL A 88 8.86 -29.35 -11.14
C VAL A 88 10.18 -29.39 -10.40
N LEU A 89 10.17 -28.95 -9.16
CA LEU A 89 11.36 -28.73 -8.35
C LEU A 89 11.28 -29.59 -7.09
N LYS A 90 12.38 -30.26 -6.71
CA LYS A 90 12.47 -31.07 -5.49
C LYS A 90 13.53 -30.49 -4.56
N ARG A 91 13.21 -30.40 -3.28
CA ARG A 91 14.15 -29.91 -2.27
C ARG A 91 15.36 -30.86 -2.16
N ASN A 92 16.58 -30.31 -2.16
CA ASN A 92 17.80 -31.12 -2.02
C ASN A 92 18.18 -31.36 -0.56
N ARG A 93 17.91 -30.39 0.33
CA ARG A 93 18.20 -30.51 1.77
C ARG A 93 17.31 -29.62 2.63
N SER A 94 17.09 -30.06 3.87
CA SER A 94 16.48 -29.27 4.93
C SER A 94 17.53 -28.40 5.61
N HIS A 95 17.33 -27.08 5.60
CA HIS A 95 18.25 -26.10 6.22
C HIS A 95 17.58 -25.31 7.35
N ILE A 96 16.25 -25.33 7.42
CA ILE A 96 15.46 -24.56 8.37
C ILE A 96 14.42 -25.53 8.93
N GLY A 97 14.23 -25.57 10.25
CA GLY A 97 13.27 -26.46 10.93
C GLY A 97 11.79 -26.17 10.64
N ILE A 98 11.46 -25.52 9.52
CA ILE A 98 10.12 -25.18 9.04
C ILE A 98 10.04 -25.50 7.54
N ASP A 99 10.38 -26.73 7.17
CA ASP A 99 10.29 -27.19 5.79
C ASP A 99 8.91 -27.78 5.51
N GLN A 100 8.03 -26.96 4.94
CA GLN A 100 6.65 -27.36 4.65
C GLN A 100 6.47 -28.06 3.29
N PHE A 101 7.41 -27.88 2.36
CA PHE A 101 7.25 -28.36 0.97
C PHE A 101 8.51 -29.07 0.45
N ASP A 102 8.38 -30.36 0.14
CA ASP A 102 9.41 -31.18 -0.50
C ASP A 102 9.49 -30.98 -2.01
N LYS A 103 8.35 -30.66 -2.64
CA LYS A 103 8.23 -30.36 -4.06
C LYS A 103 7.49 -29.06 -4.25
N ILE A 104 7.94 -28.26 -5.21
CA ILE A 104 7.25 -27.05 -5.66
C ILE A 104 7.23 -27.04 -7.19
N THR A 105 6.37 -26.20 -7.75
CA THR A 105 6.31 -25.88 -9.17
C THR A 105 6.78 -24.45 -9.36
N ALA A 106 7.58 -24.19 -10.39
CA ALA A 106 7.80 -22.85 -10.93
C ALA A 106 7.22 -22.74 -12.33
N GLN A 107 6.32 -21.79 -12.55
CA GLN A 107 5.72 -21.50 -13.85
C GLN A 107 6.29 -20.19 -14.39
N VAL A 108 6.94 -20.26 -15.55
CA VAL A 108 7.46 -19.12 -16.29
C VAL A 108 6.46 -18.82 -17.41
N ILE A 109 5.86 -17.64 -17.39
CA ILE A 109 4.75 -17.23 -18.27
C ILE A 109 5.17 -15.96 -19.01
N PHE A 110 5.19 -16.02 -20.34
CA PHE A 110 5.48 -14.89 -21.22
C PHE A 110 4.19 -14.11 -21.49
N GLU A 111 3.87 -13.14 -20.61
CA GLU A 111 2.58 -12.46 -20.67
C GLU A 111 2.48 -11.46 -21.82
N THR A 112 3.52 -10.65 -22.03
CA THR A 112 3.64 -9.69 -23.14
C THR A 112 5.09 -9.63 -23.62
N ASN A 113 5.38 -8.88 -24.69
CA ASN A 113 6.77 -8.71 -25.14
C ASN A 113 7.67 -7.95 -24.14
N THR A 114 7.09 -7.31 -23.11
CA THR A 114 7.78 -6.51 -22.09
C THR A 114 7.49 -6.93 -20.65
N ARG A 115 6.62 -7.92 -20.43
CA ARG A 115 6.23 -8.40 -19.10
C ARG A 115 6.34 -9.92 -18.98
N LEU A 116 7.23 -10.37 -18.11
CA LEU A 116 7.37 -11.76 -17.69
C LEU A 116 6.66 -11.98 -16.36
N ARG A 117 6.03 -13.14 -16.18
CA ARG A 117 5.54 -13.61 -14.89
C ARG A 117 6.21 -14.92 -14.48
N ILE A 118 6.60 -15.02 -13.21
CA ILE A 118 7.20 -16.22 -12.61
C ILE A 118 6.46 -16.55 -11.33
N ARG A 119 5.75 -17.67 -11.33
CA ARG A 119 4.90 -18.11 -10.23
C ARG A 119 5.43 -19.38 -9.60
N PHE A 120 5.62 -19.39 -8.29
CA PHE A 120 5.99 -20.56 -7.50
C PHE A 120 4.80 -21.03 -6.67
N SER A 121 4.49 -22.33 -6.70
CA SER A 121 3.41 -22.92 -5.92
C SER A 121 3.74 -24.34 -5.47
N SER A 122 3.02 -24.88 -4.49
CA SER A 122 3.16 -26.27 -4.07
C SER A 122 2.10 -27.15 -4.74
N PRO A 123 2.46 -28.31 -5.32
CA PRO A 123 1.48 -29.25 -5.89
C PRO A 123 0.59 -29.90 -4.83
N ASN A 124 1.02 -29.91 -3.57
CA ASN A 124 0.26 -30.49 -2.45
C ASN A 124 -0.69 -29.49 -1.79
N GLN A 125 -0.71 -28.23 -2.26
CA GLN A 125 -1.61 -27.21 -1.77
C GLN A 125 -2.80 -27.12 -2.73
N SER A 126 -3.96 -27.61 -2.29
CA SER A 126 -5.18 -27.67 -3.11
C SER A 126 -5.72 -26.30 -3.50
N ASP A 127 -5.45 -25.26 -2.70
CA ASP A 127 -5.82 -23.87 -3.00
C ASP A 127 -4.82 -22.88 -2.37
N PRO A 128 -3.73 -22.53 -3.08
CA PRO A 128 -2.76 -21.59 -2.56
C PRO A 128 -3.30 -20.17 -2.57
N TRP A 129 -3.14 -19.45 -1.45
CA TRP A 129 -3.58 -18.06 -1.34
C TRP A 129 -2.86 -17.18 -2.37
N VAL A 130 -3.67 -16.53 -3.21
CA VAL A 130 -3.25 -15.45 -4.12
C VAL A 130 -4.16 -14.26 -3.85
N PRO A 131 -3.60 -13.05 -3.61
CA PRO A 131 -4.40 -11.85 -3.45
C PRO A 131 -5.34 -11.65 -4.64
N PRO A 132 -6.67 -11.55 -4.45
CA PRO A 132 -7.63 -11.41 -5.55
C PRO A 132 -7.73 -9.94 -6.02
N VAL A 133 -6.58 -9.38 -6.41
CA VAL A 133 -6.52 -8.06 -7.04
C VAL A 133 -6.86 -8.16 -8.51
N VAL A 134 -7.44 -7.10 -9.06
CA VAL A 134 -7.87 -7.09 -10.47
C VAL A 134 -6.68 -6.74 -11.35
N LEU A 135 -6.08 -7.74 -11.98
CA LEU A 135 -4.98 -7.58 -12.94
C LEU A 135 -5.46 -7.68 -14.39
N ALA A 136 -4.74 -7.05 -15.30
CA ALA A 136 -4.92 -7.27 -16.73
C ALA A 136 -4.68 -8.74 -17.09
N LYS A 137 -5.43 -9.22 -18.09
CA LYS A 137 -5.25 -10.58 -18.61
C LYS A 137 -3.94 -10.67 -19.40
N PRO A 138 -3.22 -11.80 -19.36
CA PRO A 138 -2.03 -11.99 -20.18
C PRO A 138 -2.40 -12.04 -21.66
N GLU A 139 -1.57 -11.46 -22.52
CA GLU A 139 -1.72 -11.52 -23.99
C GLU A 139 -1.18 -12.84 -24.55
N LYS A 140 -0.32 -13.54 -23.79
CA LYS A 140 0.33 -14.82 -24.12
C LYS A 140 1.12 -14.71 -25.43
N VAL A 141 2.36 -14.25 -25.32
CA VAL A 141 3.23 -14.06 -26.48
C VAL A 141 4.21 -15.21 -26.66
N ASN A 142 4.56 -15.48 -27.92
CA ASN A 142 5.64 -16.42 -28.23
C ASN A 142 6.96 -15.90 -27.59
N PRO A 143 7.70 -16.72 -26.81
CA PRO A 143 9.01 -16.37 -26.23
C PRO A 143 10.05 -15.83 -27.23
N ASP A 144 9.93 -16.15 -28.51
CA ASP A 144 10.85 -15.64 -29.53
C ASP A 144 10.61 -14.16 -29.83
N ASN A 145 9.40 -13.66 -29.58
CA ASN A 145 8.95 -12.29 -29.87
C ASN A 145 9.04 -11.34 -28.67
N THR A 146 9.67 -11.76 -27.57
CA THR A 146 9.82 -10.94 -26.37
C THR A 146 11.12 -10.13 -26.38
N GLN A 147 11.11 -8.95 -25.74
CA GLN A 147 12.31 -8.12 -25.51
C GLN A 147 13.24 -8.71 -24.45
N TYR A 148 12.90 -9.87 -23.91
CA TYR A 148 13.66 -10.59 -22.91
C TYR A 148 13.75 -12.07 -23.29
N SER A 149 14.75 -12.76 -22.76
CA SER A 149 14.84 -14.22 -22.78
C SER A 149 14.97 -14.74 -21.36
N VAL A 150 14.49 -15.95 -21.14
CA VAL A 150 14.60 -16.67 -19.87
C VAL A 150 15.37 -17.95 -20.12
N SER A 151 16.49 -18.12 -19.43
CA SER A 151 17.18 -19.41 -19.34
C SER A 151 17.07 -19.94 -17.92
N VAL A 152 16.78 -21.24 -17.79
CA VAL A 152 16.86 -22.01 -16.54
C VAL A 152 17.94 -23.07 -16.77
N GLU A 153 19.00 -23.07 -15.97
CA GLU A 153 20.12 -24.00 -16.15
C GLU A 153 19.88 -25.28 -15.31
N ASP A 154 20.16 -26.46 -15.86
CA ASP A 154 19.76 -27.79 -15.32
C ASP A 154 20.38 -28.21 -13.97
N SER A 155 21.08 -27.30 -13.32
CA SER A 155 21.56 -27.46 -11.95
C SER A 155 21.40 -26.19 -11.15
N ARG A 156 20.62 -25.19 -11.60
CA ARG A 156 20.39 -23.87 -10.97
C ARG A 156 19.05 -23.30 -11.43
N ILE A 157 18.12 -22.99 -10.53
CA ILE A 157 17.06 -22.02 -10.86
C ILE A 157 17.70 -20.63 -10.77
N LEU A 158 18.58 -20.33 -11.70
CA LEU A 158 18.88 -18.97 -12.10
C LEU A 158 17.80 -18.64 -13.13
N ASN A 159 16.75 -17.89 -12.78
CA ASN A 159 16.03 -17.22 -13.86
C ASN A 159 16.92 -16.08 -14.29
N ARG A 160 17.74 -16.34 -15.31
CA ARG A 160 18.51 -15.32 -15.99
C ARG A 160 17.55 -14.63 -16.94
N LEU A 161 17.05 -13.45 -16.56
CA LEU A 161 16.35 -12.60 -17.51
C LEU A 161 17.41 -11.81 -18.25
N VAL A 162 17.59 -12.09 -19.54
CA VAL A 162 18.46 -11.30 -20.41
C VAL A 162 17.59 -10.46 -21.30
N ARG A 163 17.74 -9.14 -21.26
CA ARG A 163 17.09 -8.27 -22.25
C ARG A 163 17.69 -8.59 -23.62
N LYS A 164 16.86 -9.01 -24.60
CA LYS A 164 17.26 -9.20 -26.01
C LYS A 164 17.44 -7.82 -26.63
N LEU A 165 18.55 -7.15 -26.31
CA LEU A 165 19.09 -6.10 -27.15
C LEU A 165 20.05 -6.80 -28.12
N TYR A 166 19.86 -6.52 -29.42
CA TYR A 166 20.60 -7.05 -30.58
C TYR A 166 21.99 -7.63 -30.30
N ASP A 167 22.23 -8.83 -30.84
CA ASP A 167 23.50 -9.57 -31.00
C ASP A 167 24.58 -9.47 -29.90
N GLU A 168 24.82 -10.64 -29.29
CA GLU A 168 25.96 -11.09 -28.47
C GLU A 168 27.10 -10.08 -28.16
N LEU A 169 27.30 -9.75 -26.87
CA LEU A 169 28.55 -9.88 -26.08
C LEU A 169 28.41 -9.21 -24.69
N SER A 170 29.35 -9.47 -23.78
CA SER A 170 29.21 -9.50 -22.31
C SER A 170 29.74 -8.27 -21.53
N VAL A 171 29.31 -8.09 -20.25
CA VAL A 171 30.09 -7.74 -19.00
C VAL A 171 29.43 -6.71 -18.00
N LYS A 172 29.45 -7.11 -16.70
CA LYS A 172 29.45 -6.44 -15.35
C LYS A 172 28.44 -5.34 -14.91
N TYR A 173 27.85 -5.60 -13.74
CA TYR A 173 26.88 -4.82 -12.94
C TYR A 173 27.54 -3.71 -12.09
N CYS A 174 26.87 -2.57 -11.86
CA CYS A 174 27.22 -1.61 -10.81
C CYS A 174 26.02 -0.83 -10.22
N LYS A 175 26.27 -0.17 -9.08
CA LYS A 175 25.38 0.17 -7.96
C LYS A 175 24.70 1.55 -8.10
N CYS A 176 23.37 1.63 -7.97
CA CYS A 176 22.63 2.90 -7.93
C CYS A 176 22.64 3.56 -6.53
N ARG A 177 23.74 4.23 -6.16
CA ARG A 177 23.68 5.51 -5.43
C ARG A 177 25.08 6.14 -5.33
N LYS A 178 25.16 7.36 -5.88
CA LYS A 178 26.34 8.17 -6.25
C LYS A 178 27.09 7.64 -7.48
N SER A 179 26.86 8.34 -8.60
CA SER A 179 27.50 8.23 -9.92
C SER A 179 27.47 6.84 -10.57
N GLY A 180 26.41 6.56 -11.35
CA GLY A 180 26.34 5.39 -12.21
C GLY A 180 24.91 4.87 -12.39
N GLY A 181 24.06 5.63 -13.08
CA GLY A 181 22.97 4.99 -13.83
C GLY A 181 23.60 4.09 -14.90
N SER A 182 22.82 3.26 -15.60
CA SER A 182 23.29 2.78 -16.89
C SER A 182 23.72 4.00 -17.70
N GLU A 183 24.86 3.95 -18.40
CA GLU A 183 25.32 5.10 -19.20
C GLU A 183 24.24 5.57 -20.21
N ASN A 184 23.21 4.73 -20.43
CA ASN A 184 22.09 4.94 -21.35
C ASN A 184 20.71 5.20 -20.68
N GLY A 185 20.56 5.17 -19.36
CA GLY A 185 19.27 5.43 -18.66
C GLY A 185 18.22 4.31 -18.66
N GLU A 186 18.61 3.08 -19.01
CA GLU A 186 17.76 1.88 -18.96
C GLU A 186 17.40 1.41 -17.53
N ALA A 187 16.19 0.87 -17.36
CA ALA A 187 15.59 0.39 -16.13
C ALA A 187 14.72 -0.86 -16.35
N PHE A 188 14.49 -1.62 -15.28
CA PHE A 188 13.49 -2.69 -15.21
C PHE A 188 12.72 -2.58 -13.88
N GLY A 189 11.55 -3.22 -13.79
CA GLY A 189 10.74 -3.27 -12.58
C GLY A 189 10.45 -4.70 -12.13
N MET A 190 10.22 -4.89 -10.84
CA MET A 190 9.76 -6.14 -10.26
C MET A 190 8.59 -5.88 -9.32
N PHE A 191 7.55 -6.70 -9.44
CA PHE A 191 6.38 -6.67 -8.56
C PHE A 191 6.09 -8.07 -8.03
N LEU A 192 6.04 -8.23 -6.71
CA LEU A 192 5.61 -9.47 -6.06
C LEU A 192 4.14 -9.34 -5.66
N LEU A 193 3.27 -10.15 -6.28
CA LEU A 193 1.88 -10.24 -5.89
C LEU A 193 1.74 -11.13 -4.65
N ASN A 194 1.86 -10.53 -3.47
CA ASN A 194 1.68 -11.17 -2.18
C ASN A 194 1.14 -10.16 -1.16
N SER A 195 0.10 -10.53 -0.40
CA SER A 195 -0.56 -9.64 0.58
C SER A 195 -0.25 -10.01 2.03
N ASN A 196 0.49 -11.09 2.28
CA ASN A 196 0.87 -11.43 3.64
C ASN A 196 1.94 -10.46 4.16
N ALA A 197 2.10 -10.37 5.48
CA ALA A 197 3.15 -9.55 6.05
C ALA A 197 4.52 -10.05 5.55
N GLN A 198 5.38 -9.11 5.17
CA GLN A 198 6.62 -9.44 4.47
C GLN A 198 7.71 -8.41 4.73
N GLU A 199 8.95 -8.83 4.54
CA GLU A 199 10.13 -7.96 4.48
C GLU A 199 10.75 -7.98 3.09
N VAL A 200 11.30 -6.83 2.70
CA VAL A 200 12.20 -6.71 1.56
C VAL A 200 13.53 -6.19 2.08
N VAL A 201 14.54 -7.06 2.12
CA VAL A 201 15.87 -6.75 2.66
C VAL A 201 16.83 -6.41 1.53
N LEU A 202 17.50 -5.27 1.66
CA LEU A 202 18.58 -4.82 0.79
C LEU A 202 19.93 -5.05 1.49
N VAL A 203 20.87 -5.69 0.81
CA VAL A 203 22.27 -5.83 1.28
C VAL A 203 23.24 -4.98 0.42
N PRO A 204 24.45 -4.64 0.92
CA PRO A 204 25.37 -3.73 0.22
C PRO A 204 25.83 -4.16 -1.17
N HIS A 205 25.92 -5.48 -1.43
CA HIS A 205 25.91 -6.03 -2.79
C HIS A 205 24.45 -6.08 -3.25
N PRO A 206 24.07 -5.57 -4.44
CA PRO A 206 22.68 -5.30 -4.80
C PRO A 206 21.84 -6.59 -4.96
N THR A 207 21.45 -7.17 -3.83
CA THR A 207 20.61 -8.35 -3.68
C THR A 207 19.38 -7.93 -2.88
N LEU A 208 18.22 -8.35 -3.38
CA LEU A 208 16.92 -8.20 -2.73
C LEU A 208 16.49 -9.55 -2.18
N THR A 209 16.18 -9.61 -0.88
CA THR A 209 15.60 -10.81 -0.26
C THR A 209 14.17 -10.52 0.15
N TYR A 210 13.22 -11.27 -0.41
CA TYR A 210 11.81 -11.25 0.00
C TYR A 210 11.58 -12.32 1.07
N ARG A 211 10.98 -11.94 2.19
CA ARG A 211 10.57 -12.86 3.26
C ARG A 211 9.10 -12.64 3.54
N THR A 212 8.23 -13.53 3.07
CA THR A 212 6.78 -13.47 3.31
C THR A 212 6.34 -14.63 4.20
N ILE A 213 5.33 -14.38 5.03
CA ILE A 213 4.80 -15.37 5.99
C ILE A 213 3.66 -16.21 5.44
N GLY A 214 3.25 -16.00 4.19
CA GLY A 214 2.14 -16.75 3.60
C GLY A 214 1.97 -16.50 2.11
N GLY A 215 0.93 -17.12 1.56
CA GLY A 215 0.62 -17.05 0.13
C GLY A 215 1.67 -17.75 -0.73
N ILE A 216 1.78 -17.28 -1.96
CA ILE A 216 2.74 -17.76 -2.94
C ILE A 216 3.74 -16.68 -3.35
N LEU A 217 4.77 -17.08 -4.09
CA LEU A 217 5.64 -16.16 -4.79
C LEU A 217 5.15 -16.01 -6.23
N ASP A 218 4.62 -14.85 -6.57
CA ASP A 218 4.09 -14.56 -7.90
C ASP A 218 4.68 -13.24 -8.40
N PHE A 219 5.80 -13.35 -9.12
CA PHE A 219 6.59 -12.22 -9.57
C PHE A 219 6.19 -11.78 -10.98
N PHE A 220 6.12 -10.47 -11.18
CA PHE A 220 6.03 -9.82 -12.48
C PHE A 220 7.30 -9.00 -12.70
N ILE A 221 7.88 -9.10 -13.90
CA ILE A 221 9.10 -8.40 -14.29
C ILE A 221 8.78 -7.55 -15.52
N PHE A 222 9.11 -6.27 -15.46
CA PHE A 222 8.85 -5.27 -16.50
C PHE A 222 10.17 -4.79 -17.09
N THR A 223 10.33 -4.80 -18.41
CA THR A 223 11.65 -4.66 -19.05
C THR A 223 12.06 -3.25 -19.47
N GLY A 224 11.20 -2.24 -19.31
CA GLY A 224 11.53 -0.87 -19.71
C GLY A 224 11.50 -0.66 -21.24
N PRO A 225 12.39 0.16 -21.85
CA PRO A 225 13.70 0.58 -21.36
C PRO A 225 13.72 1.67 -20.30
N THR A 226 12.89 2.70 -20.38
CA THR A 226 13.03 3.86 -19.50
C THR A 226 12.31 3.63 -18.17
N PRO A 227 12.64 4.37 -17.09
CA PRO A 227 11.84 4.33 -15.86
C PRO A 227 10.35 4.62 -16.10
N ALA A 228 10.04 5.53 -17.03
CA ALA A 228 8.66 5.83 -17.41
C ALA A 228 7.97 4.62 -18.07
N ASP A 229 8.68 3.90 -18.95
CA ASP A 229 8.15 2.67 -19.57
C ASP A 229 7.91 1.57 -18.54
N VAL A 230 8.80 1.41 -17.56
CA VAL A 230 8.62 0.45 -16.47
C VAL A 230 7.36 0.77 -15.67
N ILE A 231 7.14 2.04 -15.32
CA ILE A 231 5.94 2.48 -14.60
C ILE A 231 4.68 2.25 -15.46
N ALA A 232 4.73 2.59 -16.75
CA ALA A 232 3.62 2.34 -17.67
C ALA A 232 3.27 0.85 -17.79
N GLN A 233 4.27 -0.02 -17.92
CA GLN A 233 4.09 -1.48 -17.97
C GLN A 233 3.51 -2.05 -16.66
N TYR A 234 3.86 -1.47 -15.52
CA TYR A 234 3.24 -1.78 -14.24
C TYR A 234 1.77 -1.32 -14.21
N TYR A 235 1.46 -0.13 -14.73
CA TYR A 235 0.09 0.38 -14.82
C TYR A 235 -0.77 -0.47 -15.76
N ASP A 236 -0.21 -0.96 -16.86
CA ASP A 236 -0.89 -1.89 -17.77
C ASP A 236 -1.26 -3.21 -17.07
N LEU A 237 -0.49 -3.61 -16.05
CA LEU A 237 -0.81 -4.79 -15.24
C LEU A 237 -1.86 -4.49 -14.17
N VAL A 238 -1.61 -3.51 -13.29
CA VAL A 238 -2.45 -3.26 -12.10
C VAL A 238 -3.66 -2.38 -12.38
N GLY A 239 -3.70 -1.76 -13.56
CA GLY A 239 -4.72 -0.89 -14.09
C GLY A 239 -4.44 0.60 -13.87
N HIS A 240 -4.82 1.39 -14.87
CA HIS A 240 -4.60 2.84 -14.91
C HIS A 240 -5.53 3.60 -13.96
N PRO A 241 -5.02 4.65 -13.27
CA PRO A 241 -5.85 5.51 -12.43
C PRO A 241 -6.86 6.29 -13.30
N PRO A 242 -8.11 6.47 -12.84
CA PRO A 242 -9.10 7.24 -13.58
C PRO A 242 -8.74 8.72 -13.55
N VAL A 243 -9.19 9.47 -14.56
CA VAL A 243 -9.10 10.93 -14.52
C VAL A 243 -9.99 11.43 -13.37
N PRO A 244 -9.46 12.23 -12.43
CA PRO A 244 -10.24 12.72 -11.31
C PRO A 244 -11.27 13.78 -11.74
N PRO A 245 -12.27 14.10 -10.92
CA PRO A 245 -13.10 15.26 -11.16
C PRO A 245 -12.25 16.54 -11.01
N TYR A 246 -12.39 17.51 -11.92
CA TYR A 246 -11.52 18.69 -11.97
C TYR A 246 -11.49 19.49 -10.64
N TRP A 247 -12.62 19.55 -9.93
CA TRP A 247 -12.71 20.23 -8.63
C TRP A 247 -11.80 19.61 -7.55
N SER A 248 -11.48 18.32 -7.63
CA SER A 248 -10.62 17.66 -6.64
C SER A 248 -9.13 18.00 -6.81
N LEU A 249 -8.76 18.67 -7.91
CA LEU A 249 -7.45 19.26 -8.10
C LEU A 249 -7.35 20.64 -7.43
N GLY A 250 -8.46 21.27 -7.06
CA GLY A 250 -8.49 22.53 -6.31
C GLY A 250 -7.87 22.40 -4.92
N PHE A 251 -7.60 23.55 -4.27
CA PHE A 251 -7.11 23.58 -2.89
C PHE A 251 -8.24 23.28 -1.90
N GLN A 252 -7.90 22.60 -0.81
CA GLN A 252 -8.85 21.99 0.11
C GLN A 252 -8.48 22.27 1.57
N LEU A 253 -9.48 22.51 2.42
CA LEU A 253 -9.30 22.78 3.85
C LEU A 253 -9.99 21.72 4.71
N CYS A 254 -9.26 21.24 5.72
CA CYS A 254 -9.74 20.29 6.72
C CYS A 254 -9.11 20.61 8.08
N ARG A 255 -9.69 20.09 9.16
CA ARG A 255 -9.02 19.81 10.43
C ARG A 255 -9.81 18.77 11.20
N TRP A 256 -9.11 18.03 12.06
CA TRP A 256 -9.72 17.40 13.22
C TRP A 256 -9.91 18.45 14.32
N GLY A 257 -11.14 18.53 14.85
CA GLY A 257 -11.48 19.38 15.99
C GLY A 257 -12.27 20.64 15.67
N TYR A 258 -12.99 20.71 14.53
CA TYR A 258 -13.97 21.79 14.36
C TYR A 258 -15.07 21.65 15.43
N LYS A 259 -15.26 22.66 16.28
CA LYS A 259 -16.16 22.54 17.43
C LYS A 259 -17.63 22.61 17.05
N SER A 260 -17.95 23.22 15.92
CA SER A 260 -19.32 23.38 15.41
C SER A 260 -19.34 23.78 13.94
N LEU A 261 -20.52 23.69 13.32
CA LEU A 261 -20.75 24.20 11.97
C LEU A 261 -20.49 25.71 11.84
N ASN A 262 -20.68 26.49 12.92
CA ASN A 262 -20.37 27.92 12.91
C ASN A 262 -18.87 28.19 12.77
N GLU A 263 -18.03 27.35 13.38
CA GLU A 263 -16.58 27.43 13.22
C GLU A 263 -16.17 27.09 11.79
N VAL A 264 -16.71 26.01 11.21
CA VAL A 264 -16.49 25.65 9.80
C VAL A 264 -16.86 26.83 8.89
N SER A 265 -18.05 27.42 9.08
CA SER A 265 -18.51 28.58 8.31
C SER A 265 -17.59 29.78 8.46
N THR A 266 -17.07 30.03 9.67
CA THR A 266 -16.12 31.12 9.94
C THR A 266 -14.81 30.91 9.22
N VAL A 267 -14.25 29.69 9.25
CA VAL A 267 -12.99 29.34 8.57
C VAL A 267 -13.13 29.46 7.06
N VAL A 268 -14.20 28.93 6.47
CA VAL A 268 -14.49 29.09 5.03
C VAL A 268 -14.59 30.56 4.66
N ARG A 269 -15.37 31.34 5.43
CA ARG A 269 -15.60 32.76 5.16
C ARG A 269 -14.30 33.57 5.22
N ARG A 270 -13.48 33.42 6.28
CA ARG A 270 -12.24 34.20 6.41
C ARG A 270 -11.22 33.89 5.30
N ASN A 271 -11.12 32.65 4.84
CA ASN A 271 -10.23 32.29 3.73
C ASN A 271 -10.71 32.86 2.39
N ARG A 272 -12.03 32.84 2.14
CA ARG A 272 -12.61 33.46 0.94
C ARG A 272 -12.47 34.99 0.95
N GLU A 273 -12.73 35.64 2.08
CA GLU A 273 -12.50 37.08 2.27
C GLU A 273 -11.01 37.44 2.10
N ALA A 274 -10.11 36.57 2.55
CA ALA A 274 -8.68 36.67 2.31
C ALA A 274 -8.26 36.27 0.89
N GLY A 275 -9.19 36.06 -0.05
CA GLY A 275 -8.90 35.82 -1.47
C GLY A 275 -8.16 34.51 -1.77
N ILE A 276 -8.20 33.55 -0.85
CA ILE A 276 -7.57 32.23 -1.03
C ILE A 276 -8.47 31.39 -1.96
N PRO A 277 -7.93 30.87 -3.09
CA PRO A 277 -8.66 29.89 -3.91
C PRO A 277 -9.02 28.65 -3.06
N LEU A 278 -10.29 28.23 -3.08
CA LEU A 278 -10.78 27.16 -2.22
C LEU A 278 -11.97 26.46 -2.88
N ASP A 279 -11.81 25.18 -3.20
CA ASP A 279 -12.84 24.36 -3.86
C ASP A 279 -13.56 23.43 -2.89
N VAL A 280 -12.85 22.90 -1.88
CA VAL A 280 -13.37 21.80 -1.06
C VAL A 280 -13.21 22.11 0.42
N GLN A 281 -14.33 22.03 1.14
CA GLN A 281 -14.34 21.98 2.60
C GLN A 281 -14.47 20.52 3.04
N TRP A 282 -13.72 20.17 4.08
CA TRP A 282 -13.76 18.85 4.71
C TRP A 282 -14.20 18.98 6.16
N ILE A 283 -14.85 17.95 6.69
CA ILE A 283 -15.13 17.87 8.12
C ILE A 283 -14.73 16.47 8.58
N ASP A 284 -13.85 16.43 9.57
CA ASP A 284 -13.40 15.21 10.25
C ASP A 284 -14.53 14.65 11.15
N ILE A 285 -14.24 13.64 11.97
CA ILE A 285 -15.21 12.87 12.77
C ILE A 285 -16.09 13.72 13.70
N ASP A 286 -15.75 14.99 13.92
CA ASP A 286 -16.49 15.96 14.76
C ASP A 286 -17.96 16.13 14.33
N TYR A 287 -18.26 15.96 13.03
CA TYR A 287 -19.64 16.12 12.55
C TYR A 287 -20.57 15.00 12.98
N MET A 288 -20.04 13.83 13.34
CA MET A 288 -20.80 12.62 13.62
C MET A 288 -21.46 12.65 15.01
N ASP A 289 -22.62 12.01 15.17
CA ASP A 289 -23.18 11.74 16.50
C ASP A 289 -22.33 10.68 17.20
N ARG A 290 -21.56 11.09 18.22
CA ARG A 290 -20.67 10.21 19.00
C ARG A 290 -19.75 9.36 18.10
N TYR A 291 -19.19 9.97 17.05
CA TYR A 291 -18.26 9.34 16.10
C TYR A 291 -18.81 8.12 15.34
N LYS A 292 -20.14 7.97 15.28
CA LYS A 292 -20.79 6.90 14.52
C LYS A 292 -20.92 7.32 13.05
N ILE A 293 -20.42 6.50 12.14
CA ILE A 293 -20.54 6.74 10.68
C ILE A 293 -22.00 6.93 10.24
N TRP A 294 -22.24 7.64 9.14
CA TRP A 294 -23.60 7.87 8.62
C TRP A 294 -24.57 8.54 9.60
N THR A 295 -24.04 9.35 10.53
CA THR A 295 -24.83 10.17 11.46
C THR A 295 -24.35 11.62 11.43
N VAL A 296 -25.14 12.51 12.03
CA VAL A 296 -24.73 13.90 12.28
C VAL A 296 -25.10 14.29 13.70
N ASN A 297 -24.17 14.96 14.39
CA ASN A 297 -24.43 15.56 15.69
C ASN A 297 -25.45 16.70 15.53
N LYS A 298 -26.66 16.50 16.05
CA LYS A 298 -27.77 17.46 15.86
C LYS A 298 -27.56 18.79 16.57
N GLU A 299 -26.77 18.83 17.64
CA GLU A 299 -26.50 20.05 18.41
C GLU A 299 -25.49 20.95 17.71
N LYS A 300 -24.34 20.38 17.32
CA LYS A 300 -23.19 21.14 16.79
C LYS A 300 -23.21 21.27 15.26
N PHE A 301 -23.80 20.28 14.57
CA PHE A 301 -23.77 20.14 13.11
C PHE A 301 -25.15 19.86 12.50
N GLY A 302 -26.25 20.03 13.23
CA GLY A 302 -27.61 19.68 12.76
C GLY A 302 -28.07 20.42 11.50
N GLN A 303 -27.42 21.54 11.13
CA GLN A 303 -27.69 22.28 9.90
C GLN A 303 -26.69 21.98 8.76
N LEU A 304 -25.86 20.94 8.89
CA LEU A 304 -24.79 20.63 7.93
C LEU A 304 -25.34 20.41 6.52
N GLY A 305 -26.46 19.70 6.36
CA GLY A 305 -27.10 19.50 5.06
C GLY A 305 -27.49 20.81 4.39
N LYS A 306 -28.17 21.70 5.12
CA LYS A 306 -28.56 23.03 4.62
C LYS A 306 -27.36 23.91 4.29
N TYR A 307 -26.33 23.91 5.15
CA TYR A 307 -25.10 24.64 4.88
C TYR A 307 -24.40 24.13 3.62
N THR A 308 -24.38 22.82 3.41
CA THR A 308 -23.79 22.19 2.22
C THR A 308 -24.50 22.66 0.96
N SER A 309 -25.82 22.48 0.85
CA SER A 309 -26.57 22.86 -0.35
C SER A 309 -26.55 24.37 -0.59
N GLN A 310 -26.90 25.18 0.42
CA GLN A 310 -27.15 26.60 0.21
C GLN A 310 -25.85 27.44 0.23
N THR A 311 -24.90 27.07 1.10
CA THR A 311 -23.68 27.88 1.28
C THR A 311 -22.52 27.34 0.46
N LEU A 312 -22.19 26.04 0.60
CA LEU A 312 -21.06 25.49 -0.16
C LEU A 312 -21.39 25.37 -1.65
N HIS A 313 -22.50 24.72 -2.00
CA HIS A 313 -22.83 24.46 -3.40
C HIS A 313 -23.38 25.71 -4.13
N GLU A 314 -24.53 26.23 -3.70
CA GLU A 314 -25.23 27.31 -4.42
C GLU A 314 -24.48 28.65 -4.35
N LYS A 315 -24.08 29.09 -3.16
CA LYS A 315 -23.44 30.41 -2.97
C LYS A 315 -21.98 30.44 -3.39
N TYR A 316 -21.21 29.39 -3.08
CA TYR A 316 -19.76 29.40 -3.25
C TYR A 316 -19.22 28.51 -4.37
N GLY A 317 -20.04 27.61 -4.94
CA GLY A 317 -19.60 26.65 -5.95
C GLY A 317 -18.65 25.56 -5.41
N MET A 318 -18.46 25.49 -4.10
CA MET A 318 -17.57 24.57 -3.41
C MET A 318 -18.15 23.15 -3.32
N LYS A 319 -17.36 22.23 -2.77
CA LYS A 319 -17.69 20.83 -2.54
C LYS A 319 -17.46 20.47 -1.07
N LEU A 320 -18.17 19.45 -0.59
CA LEU A 320 -18.01 18.87 0.74
C LEU A 320 -17.46 17.44 0.62
N VAL A 321 -16.39 17.14 1.36
CA VAL A 321 -15.90 15.77 1.53
C VAL A 321 -15.97 15.41 3.03
N LEU A 322 -16.46 14.21 3.33
CA LEU A 322 -16.63 13.73 4.70
C LEU A 322 -15.79 12.48 4.95
N ILE A 323 -15.24 12.39 6.16
CA ILE A 323 -14.57 11.18 6.66
C ILE A 323 -15.57 10.07 6.96
N ILE A 324 -15.23 8.82 6.67
CA ILE A 324 -15.99 7.61 7.03
C ILE A 324 -14.99 6.53 7.45
N ASP A 325 -15.03 6.15 8.71
CA ASP A 325 -14.26 5.01 9.22
C ASP A 325 -14.92 3.67 8.85
N PRO A 326 -14.15 2.57 8.79
CA PRO A 326 -14.73 1.27 8.51
C PRO A 326 -15.44 0.68 9.72
N ALA A 327 -14.96 0.93 10.94
CA ALA A 327 -15.43 0.28 12.15
C ALA A 327 -16.82 0.81 12.55
N VAL A 328 -17.72 -0.09 12.95
CA VAL A 328 -19.13 0.21 13.23
C VAL A 328 -19.40 0.02 14.72
N SER A 329 -19.94 1.04 15.39
CA SER A 329 -20.32 0.96 16.80
C SER A 329 -21.31 -0.17 17.07
N THR A 330 -21.20 -0.86 18.22
CA THR A 330 -22.08 -1.97 18.62
C THR A 330 -23.43 -1.51 19.23
N ALA A 331 -23.78 -0.24 19.12
CA ALA A 331 -25.05 0.30 19.64
C ALA A 331 -26.28 -0.41 19.03
N GLU A 332 -27.16 -0.92 19.88
CA GLU A 332 -28.31 -1.75 19.46
C GLU A 332 -29.40 -0.98 18.68
N ASP A 333 -29.45 0.34 18.82
CA ASP A 333 -30.39 1.23 18.11
C ASP A 333 -29.80 1.82 16.81
N TYR A 334 -28.63 1.33 16.38
CA TYR A 334 -27.87 1.91 15.28
C TYR A 334 -27.98 1.06 14.00
N THR A 335 -28.55 1.66 12.94
CA THR A 335 -28.89 0.96 11.69
C THR A 335 -27.71 0.24 11.01
N PRO A 336 -26.53 0.86 10.82
CA PRO A 336 -25.39 0.18 10.20
C PRO A 336 -25.00 -1.10 10.93
N TYR A 337 -25.06 -1.10 12.27
CA TYR A 337 -24.79 -2.28 13.10
C TYR A 337 -25.88 -3.34 12.98
N THR A 338 -27.13 -2.95 13.22
CA THR A 338 -28.28 -3.88 13.22
C THR A 338 -28.50 -4.55 11.86
N GLU A 339 -28.40 -3.81 10.75
CA GLU A 339 -28.47 -4.38 9.40
C GLU A 339 -27.24 -5.22 9.06
N GLY A 340 -26.03 -4.77 9.43
CA GLY A 340 -24.81 -5.56 9.24
C GLY A 340 -24.86 -6.91 9.95
N ARG A 341 -25.44 -6.98 11.16
CA ARG A 341 -25.68 -8.24 11.88
C ARG A 341 -26.69 -9.14 11.16
N LYS A 342 -27.81 -8.59 10.69
CA LYS A 342 -28.82 -9.35 9.93
C LYS A 342 -28.23 -9.99 8.67
N LEU A 343 -27.27 -9.32 8.05
CA LEU A 343 -26.60 -9.79 6.84
C LEU A 343 -25.43 -10.76 7.10
N ASP A 344 -25.05 -10.94 8.37
CA ASP A 344 -23.86 -11.69 8.81
C ASP A 344 -22.55 -11.12 8.19
N LEU A 345 -22.44 -9.80 8.18
CA LEU A 345 -21.43 -9.06 7.40
C LEU A 345 -20.10 -8.82 8.13
N PHE A 346 -20.06 -8.94 9.46
CA PHE A 346 -18.88 -8.55 10.24
C PHE A 346 -17.84 -9.67 10.29
N ILE A 347 -16.56 -9.26 10.30
CA ILE A 347 -15.43 -10.17 10.52
C ILE A 347 -15.61 -10.88 11.85
N LYS A 348 -15.40 -12.20 11.86
CA LYS A 348 -15.68 -13.05 13.02
C LYS A 348 -14.41 -13.39 13.80
N ASP A 349 -14.53 -13.45 15.11
CA ASP A 349 -13.52 -14.05 15.97
C ASP A 349 -13.48 -15.57 15.72
N ASN A 350 -12.32 -16.11 15.35
CA ASN A 350 -12.15 -17.54 15.07
C ASN A 350 -12.47 -18.43 16.28
N ARG A 351 -12.32 -17.93 17.50
CA ARG A 351 -12.53 -18.68 18.75
C ARG A 351 -14.01 -18.86 19.08
N THR A 352 -14.83 -17.85 18.77
CA THR A 352 -16.25 -17.81 19.18
C THR A 352 -17.24 -17.93 18.02
N GLY A 353 -16.80 -17.65 16.79
CA GLY A 353 -17.67 -17.57 15.61
C GLY A 353 -18.59 -16.34 15.59
N LYS A 354 -18.47 -15.43 16.56
CA LYS A 354 -19.23 -14.18 16.65
C LYS A 354 -18.45 -13.02 16.03
N PRO A 355 -19.09 -11.87 15.71
CA PRO A 355 -18.38 -10.67 15.29
C PRO A 355 -17.22 -10.34 16.24
N LEU A 356 -16.04 -10.09 15.67
CA LEU A 356 -14.87 -9.65 16.42
C LEU A 356 -15.13 -8.23 16.92
N ILE A 357 -14.90 -8.05 18.22
CA ILE A 357 -15.08 -6.77 18.91
C ILE A 357 -13.72 -6.10 19.10
N GLY A 358 -13.57 -4.88 18.59
CA GLY A 358 -12.43 -4.00 18.86
C GLY A 358 -12.89 -2.66 19.42
N GLU A 359 -12.02 -1.65 19.32
CA GLU A 359 -12.29 -0.30 19.82
C GLU A 359 -11.70 0.74 18.86
N VAL A 360 -12.51 1.72 18.47
CA VAL A 360 -12.06 2.90 17.70
C VAL A 360 -12.82 4.13 18.26
N TRP A 361 -13.00 5.18 17.46
CA TRP A 361 -13.57 6.46 17.89
C TRP A 361 -14.94 6.38 18.59
N PRO A 362 -15.92 5.59 18.12
CA PRO A 362 -17.22 5.50 18.81
C PRO A 362 -17.21 4.55 20.03
N GLY A 363 -16.04 4.08 20.46
CA GLY A 363 -15.88 3.07 21.51
C GLY A 363 -15.85 1.65 20.96
N GLU A 364 -16.63 0.76 21.56
CA GLU A 364 -16.73 -0.64 21.13
C GLU A 364 -17.26 -0.76 19.70
N THR A 365 -16.54 -1.51 18.85
CA THR A 365 -16.83 -1.60 17.41
C THR A 365 -16.68 -3.01 16.85
N VAL A 366 -17.39 -3.26 15.76
CA VAL A 366 -17.21 -4.41 14.85
C VAL A 366 -16.65 -3.94 13.50
N TYR A 367 -16.01 -4.86 12.78
CA TYR A 367 -15.35 -4.56 11.51
C TYR A 367 -16.14 -5.19 10.35
N PRO A 368 -16.69 -4.39 9.40
CA PRO A 368 -17.32 -4.92 8.20
C PRO A 368 -16.34 -5.73 7.35
N ASP A 369 -16.80 -6.85 6.85
CA ASP A 369 -16.04 -7.61 5.87
C ASP A 369 -16.31 -7.08 4.45
N PHE A 370 -15.46 -6.18 3.97
CA PHE A 370 -15.56 -5.62 2.60
C PHE A 370 -15.25 -6.64 1.48
N PHE A 371 -14.88 -7.87 1.82
CA PHE A 371 -14.76 -8.98 0.88
C PHE A 371 -16.08 -9.75 0.71
N HIS A 372 -17.01 -9.58 1.64
CA HIS A 372 -18.31 -10.22 1.59
C HIS A 372 -19.17 -9.63 0.46
N PRO A 373 -19.86 -10.45 -0.37
CA PRO A 373 -20.61 -9.96 -1.55
C PRO A 373 -21.75 -8.98 -1.21
N LYS A 374 -22.27 -9.03 0.03
CA LYS A 374 -23.31 -8.12 0.52
C LYS A 374 -22.80 -6.74 0.99
N ALA A 375 -21.48 -6.56 1.16
CA ALA A 375 -20.90 -5.31 1.70
C ALA A 375 -21.25 -4.08 0.86
N ARG A 376 -21.25 -4.23 -0.48
CA ARG A 376 -21.58 -3.16 -1.43
C ARG A 376 -22.98 -2.61 -1.22
N GLN A 377 -23.97 -3.49 -1.11
CA GLN A 377 -25.37 -3.07 -0.97
C GLN A 377 -25.66 -2.52 0.43
N TRP A 378 -25.04 -3.09 1.47
CA TRP A 378 -25.12 -2.58 2.83
C TRP A 378 -24.59 -1.14 2.92
N MET A 379 -23.36 -0.90 2.44
CA MET A 379 -22.75 0.43 2.46
C MET A 379 -23.52 1.44 1.60
N LEU A 380 -24.03 1.00 0.43
CA LEU A 380 -24.84 1.84 -0.45
C LEU A 380 -26.15 2.29 0.21
N ALA A 381 -26.84 1.39 0.92
CA ALA A 381 -28.10 1.71 1.56
C ALA A 381 -27.93 2.81 2.62
N ASP A 382 -26.90 2.70 3.46
CA ASP A 382 -26.59 3.70 4.49
C ASP A 382 -26.10 5.01 3.89
N ALA A 383 -25.20 4.96 2.91
CA ALA A 383 -24.70 6.13 2.21
C ALA A 383 -25.82 6.88 1.47
N THR A 384 -26.74 6.17 0.81
CA THR A 384 -27.88 6.77 0.10
C THR A 384 -28.84 7.45 1.07
N ARG A 385 -29.11 6.83 2.22
CA ARG A 385 -29.95 7.44 3.26
C ARG A 385 -29.29 8.70 3.81
N TYR A 386 -28.00 8.64 4.13
CA TYR A 386 -27.26 9.77 4.67
C TYR A 386 -27.07 10.91 3.66
N HIS A 387 -26.83 10.60 2.38
CA HIS A 387 -26.67 11.60 1.32
C HIS A 387 -27.93 12.46 1.10
N LYS A 388 -29.13 11.93 1.41
CA LYS A 388 -30.37 12.73 1.41
C LYS A 388 -30.40 13.78 2.52
N GLU A 389 -29.70 13.53 3.62
CA GLU A 389 -29.60 14.46 4.74
C GLU A 389 -28.44 15.45 4.55
N VAL A 390 -27.29 14.95 4.11
CA VAL A 390 -26.08 15.75 3.83
C VAL A 390 -25.58 15.43 2.43
N PRO A 391 -25.79 16.32 1.44
CA PRO A 391 -25.38 16.06 0.06
C PRO A 391 -23.86 16.28 -0.11
N PHE A 392 -23.06 15.36 0.43
CA PHE A 392 -21.60 15.35 0.26
C PHE A 392 -21.21 15.02 -1.20
N ASP A 393 -20.01 15.43 -1.64
CA ASP A 393 -19.54 15.28 -3.02
C ASP A 393 -18.43 14.22 -3.19
N GLY A 394 -17.86 13.77 -2.07
CA GLY A 394 -16.82 12.75 -2.04
C GLY A 394 -16.65 12.17 -0.64
N LEU A 395 -15.89 11.09 -0.56
CA LEU A 395 -15.64 10.38 0.70
C LEU A 395 -14.15 10.31 1.00
N TRP A 396 -13.84 10.35 2.28
CA TRP A 396 -12.53 10.07 2.85
C TRP A 396 -12.66 8.84 3.73
N ILE A 397 -12.08 7.73 3.30
CA ILE A 397 -12.08 6.50 4.08
C ILE A 397 -10.78 6.36 4.87
N ASP A 398 -10.88 6.56 6.18
CA ASP A 398 -9.74 6.51 7.10
C ASP A 398 -9.74 5.24 7.95
N MET A 399 -8.72 5.03 8.77
CA MET A 399 -8.65 3.94 9.76
C MET A 399 -8.77 2.53 9.16
N ASN A 400 -8.47 2.39 7.87
CA ASN A 400 -8.78 1.22 7.05
C ASN A 400 -7.56 0.31 6.79
N GLU A 401 -6.59 0.29 7.70
CA GLU A 401 -5.54 -0.73 7.72
C GLU A 401 -6.06 -2.17 7.89
N PRO A 402 -7.03 -2.50 8.77
CA PRO A 402 -7.87 -1.71 9.68
C PRO A 402 -7.21 -1.37 11.01
N SER A 403 -7.38 -0.14 11.48
CA SER A 403 -6.86 0.31 12.78
C SER A 403 -7.75 -0.14 13.93
N ASN A 404 -7.13 -0.50 15.06
CA ASN A 404 -7.81 -0.90 16.29
C ASN A 404 -7.05 -0.33 17.50
N PHE A 405 -7.77 0.24 18.47
CA PHE A 405 -7.17 0.76 19.71
C PHE A 405 -6.90 -0.35 20.73
N LYS A 406 -7.46 -1.55 20.52
CA LYS A 406 -7.05 -2.78 21.22
C LYS A 406 -6.06 -3.57 20.37
N GLU A 407 -5.23 -4.36 21.03
CA GLU A 407 -4.39 -5.36 20.38
C GLU A 407 -5.25 -6.58 20.01
N GLY A 408 -5.61 -6.66 18.73
CA GLY A 408 -6.37 -7.79 18.19
C GLY A 408 -7.88 -7.75 18.44
N SER A 409 -8.33 -7.85 19.69
CA SER A 409 -9.75 -7.77 20.05
C SER A 409 -9.94 -7.35 21.51
N SER A 410 -11.17 -7.09 21.93
CA SER A 410 -11.52 -6.80 23.33
C SER A 410 -11.17 -7.95 24.29
N THR A 411 -10.95 -9.16 23.78
CA THR A 411 -10.57 -10.37 24.53
C THR A 411 -9.22 -10.93 24.07
N GLY A 412 -8.39 -10.10 23.43
CA GLY A 412 -7.09 -10.50 22.87
C GLY A 412 -7.20 -11.46 21.67
N CYS A 413 -6.08 -12.07 21.29
CA CYS A 413 -6.01 -13.11 20.26
C CYS A 413 -5.64 -14.47 20.87
N ASP A 414 -5.67 -15.55 20.07
CA ASP A 414 -5.26 -16.86 20.55
C ASP A 414 -3.74 -17.04 20.38
N ASN A 415 -3.05 -17.11 21.52
CA ASN A 415 -1.59 -17.20 21.54
C ASN A 415 -1.02 -18.56 21.09
N LYS A 416 -1.86 -19.57 20.86
CA LYS A 416 -1.42 -20.92 20.51
C LYS A 416 -1.44 -21.21 19.02
N ASN A 417 -2.20 -20.46 18.23
CA ASN A 417 -2.30 -20.70 16.80
C ASN A 417 -1.20 -19.95 16.01
N THR A 418 -0.84 -20.54 14.88
CA THR A 418 0.24 -20.06 14.02
C THR A 418 -0.13 -18.88 13.12
N TYR A 419 -1.39 -18.43 13.11
CA TYR A 419 -1.77 -17.20 12.42
C TYR A 419 -1.52 -15.99 13.30
N ASP A 420 -1.96 -16.03 14.55
CA ASP A 420 -1.76 -14.95 15.52
C ASP A 420 -0.30 -14.89 15.98
N ASN A 421 0.38 -16.05 16.05
CA ASN A 421 1.79 -16.18 16.45
C ASN A 421 2.55 -17.05 15.44
N PRO A 422 2.86 -16.53 14.25
CA PRO A 422 3.56 -17.29 13.23
C PRO A 422 5.01 -17.58 13.66
N PRO A 423 5.63 -18.63 13.11
CA PRO A 423 7.01 -18.99 13.45
C PRO A 423 8.05 -17.96 12.99
N TYR A 424 7.66 -17.05 12.09
CA TYR A 424 8.45 -15.90 11.68
C TYR A 424 7.57 -14.64 11.70
N ILE A 425 8.03 -13.59 12.39
CA ILE A 425 7.38 -12.29 12.39
C ILE A 425 8.31 -11.29 11.69
N PRO A 426 7.86 -10.66 10.58
CA PRO A 426 8.59 -9.59 9.92
C PRO A 426 9.05 -8.48 10.89
N LYS A 427 10.03 -7.66 10.50
CA LYS A 427 10.47 -6.45 11.23
C LYS A 427 9.45 -5.31 11.15
N ILE A 428 8.18 -5.65 11.30
CA ILE A 428 7.09 -4.70 11.51
C ILE A 428 7.24 -4.03 12.88
N LEU A 429 6.56 -2.89 13.06
CA LEU A 429 6.49 -2.20 14.34
C LEU A 429 5.94 -3.16 15.43
N ASP A 430 6.44 -3.03 16.65
CA ASP A 430 6.04 -3.82 17.84
C ASP A 430 6.24 -5.35 17.76
N ARG A 431 6.74 -5.89 16.63
CA ARG A 431 6.99 -7.33 16.43
C ARG A 431 5.78 -8.22 16.72
N SER A 432 4.58 -7.74 16.39
CA SER A 432 3.33 -8.49 16.51
C SER A 432 2.38 -8.15 15.36
N LEU A 433 1.70 -9.16 14.81
CA LEU A 433 0.79 -8.98 13.67
C LEU A 433 -0.55 -8.33 14.03
N TYR A 434 -0.88 -8.20 15.31
CA TYR A 434 -2.18 -7.69 15.77
C TYR A 434 -2.09 -6.44 16.65
N VAL A 435 -0.90 -5.89 16.87
CA VAL A 435 -0.78 -4.57 17.52
C VAL A 435 -1.34 -3.53 16.56
N LYS A 436 -2.20 -2.64 17.08
CA LYS A 436 -2.94 -1.60 16.33
C LYS A 436 -3.89 -2.12 15.24
N THR A 437 -4.21 -3.42 15.20
CA THR A 437 -5.17 -4.00 14.25
C THR A 437 -5.96 -5.16 14.88
N ILE A 438 -6.65 -5.96 14.08
CA ILE A 438 -7.45 -7.11 14.53
C ILE A 438 -6.68 -8.43 14.47
N CYS A 439 -7.16 -9.47 15.16
CA CYS A 439 -6.46 -10.77 15.20
C CYS A 439 -6.27 -11.38 13.79
N PRO A 440 -5.04 -11.80 13.40
CA PRO A 440 -4.79 -12.46 12.13
C PRO A 440 -5.64 -13.71 11.89
N SER A 441 -5.95 -14.46 12.94
CA SER A 441 -6.82 -15.64 12.85
C SER A 441 -8.28 -15.30 12.59
N ALA A 442 -8.71 -14.03 12.75
CA ALA A 442 -10.09 -13.61 12.52
C ALA A 442 -10.57 -13.99 11.12
N LYS A 443 -11.84 -14.40 11.01
CA LYS A 443 -12.41 -14.96 9.79
C LYS A 443 -13.13 -13.90 9.00
N HIS A 444 -12.64 -13.66 7.78
CA HIS A 444 -13.43 -13.10 6.70
C HIS A 444 -14.33 -14.19 6.11
N TYR A 445 -15.19 -13.78 5.17
CA TYR A 445 -16.11 -14.62 4.41
C TYR A 445 -15.42 -15.82 3.75
N ASP A 446 -14.19 -15.65 3.27
CA ASP A 446 -13.49 -16.67 2.47
C ASP A 446 -12.09 -17.07 2.97
N THR A 447 -11.49 -16.33 3.90
CA THR A 447 -10.17 -16.66 4.45
C THR A 447 -9.92 -15.96 5.78
N SER A 448 -8.72 -16.11 6.35
CA SER A 448 -8.31 -15.42 7.59
C SER A 448 -7.81 -14.00 7.32
N HIS A 449 -7.88 -13.15 8.34
CA HIS A 449 -7.34 -11.79 8.31
C HIS A 449 -5.84 -11.79 8.02
N TYR A 450 -5.12 -12.83 8.43
CA TYR A 450 -3.71 -13.09 8.12
C TYR A 450 -3.37 -12.94 6.63
N ASN A 451 -4.28 -13.35 5.75
CA ASN A 451 -4.15 -13.23 4.29
C ASN A 451 -4.72 -11.91 3.75
N ARG A 452 -5.75 -11.37 4.42
CA ARG A 452 -6.57 -10.23 3.96
C ARG A 452 -6.16 -8.87 4.53
N HIS A 453 -5.30 -8.82 5.55
CA HIS A 453 -4.94 -7.60 6.29
C HIS A 453 -4.53 -6.46 5.35
N ASN A 454 -3.48 -6.66 4.54
CA ASN A 454 -3.00 -5.66 3.59
C ASN A 454 -3.96 -5.37 2.42
N LEU A 455 -5.10 -6.05 2.34
CA LEU A 455 -6.14 -5.82 1.33
C LEU A 455 -7.37 -5.10 1.90
N TYR A 456 -7.47 -4.90 3.22
CA TYR A 456 -8.66 -4.33 3.83
C TYR A 456 -8.97 -2.93 3.28
N GLY A 457 -7.96 -2.05 3.22
CA GLY A 457 -8.09 -0.72 2.64
C GLY A 457 -8.41 -0.74 1.14
N TYR A 458 -7.77 -1.65 0.40
CA TYR A 458 -8.05 -1.86 -1.04
C TYR A 458 -9.52 -2.25 -1.27
N ASN A 459 -10.06 -3.20 -0.52
CA ASN A 459 -11.46 -3.62 -0.66
C ASN A 459 -12.45 -2.59 -0.12
N HIS A 460 -12.13 -1.89 0.96
CA HIS A 460 -12.93 -0.76 1.43
C HIS A 460 -13.03 0.32 0.33
N ALA A 461 -11.90 0.65 -0.32
CA ALA A 461 -11.89 1.60 -1.44
C ALA A 461 -12.72 1.13 -2.64
N GLN A 462 -12.70 -0.17 -2.98
CA GLN A 462 -13.55 -0.71 -4.04
C GLN A 462 -15.05 -0.61 -3.71
N VAL A 463 -15.44 -0.96 -2.48
CA VAL A 463 -16.83 -0.84 -2.02
C VAL A 463 -17.27 0.62 -2.04
N SER A 464 -16.46 1.53 -1.51
CA SER A 464 -16.77 2.97 -1.48
C SER A 464 -16.79 3.60 -2.87
N ARG A 465 -15.93 3.17 -3.80
CA ARG A 465 -16.00 3.58 -5.21
C ARG A 465 -17.31 3.15 -5.85
N TYR A 466 -17.73 1.89 -5.67
CA TYR A 466 -19.03 1.42 -6.14
C TYR A 466 -20.17 2.28 -5.58
N VAL A 467 -20.16 2.58 -4.27
CA VAL A 467 -21.18 3.44 -3.65
C VAL A 467 -21.22 4.81 -4.31
N LEU A 468 -20.07 5.46 -4.49
CA LEU A 468 -19.99 6.77 -5.14
C LEU A 468 -20.46 6.74 -6.60
N GLU A 469 -20.18 5.68 -7.35
CA GLU A 469 -20.67 5.54 -8.73
C GLU A 469 -22.20 5.40 -8.79
N GLN A 470 -22.81 4.75 -7.80
CA GLN A 470 -24.27 4.66 -7.69
C GLN A 470 -24.91 5.98 -7.21
N LEU A 471 -24.25 6.72 -6.32
CA LEU A 471 -24.73 8.03 -5.85
C LEU A 471 -24.60 9.12 -6.93
N PHE A 472 -23.58 9.03 -7.78
CA PHE A 472 -23.28 10.04 -8.80
C PHE A 472 -23.23 9.43 -10.21
N PRO A 473 -24.34 8.87 -10.71
CA PRO A 473 -24.36 8.19 -12.00
C PRO A 473 -23.94 9.12 -13.13
N GLY A 474 -23.02 8.65 -13.98
CA GLY A 474 -22.48 9.41 -15.11
C GLY A 474 -21.50 10.54 -14.72
N LYS A 475 -21.14 10.68 -13.44
CA LYS A 475 -20.18 11.68 -12.97
C LYS A 475 -18.95 11.02 -12.36
N ARG A 476 -17.82 11.72 -12.41
CA ARG A 476 -16.62 11.35 -11.65
C ARG A 476 -16.81 11.77 -10.20
N SER A 477 -16.57 10.85 -9.29
CA SER A 477 -16.59 11.07 -7.84
C SER A 477 -15.19 11.07 -7.26
N PHE A 478 -15.05 11.62 -6.06
CA PHE A 478 -13.78 11.66 -5.35
C PHE A 478 -13.78 10.72 -4.14
N LEU A 479 -12.70 9.96 -4.01
CA LEU A 479 -12.44 9.05 -2.90
C LEU A 479 -11.00 9.22 -2.46
N LEU A 480 -10.78 9.41 -1.17
CA LEU A 480 -9.46 9.46 -0.55
C LEU A 480 -9.33 8.29 0.44
N SER A 481 -8.23 7.54 0.42
CA SER A 481 -8.02 6.40 1.31
C SER A 481 -6.64 6.39 1.95
N ARG A 482 -6.57 5.98 3.23
CA ARG A 482 -5.30 5.86 3.96
C ARG A 482 -4.55 4.61 3.52
N SER A 483 -5.11 3.44 3.83
CA SER A 483 -4.49 2.17 3.49
C SER A 483 -4.71 1.82 2.01
N THR A 484 -3.64 1.38 1.34
CA THR A 484 -3.65 1.04 -0.08
C THR A 484 -2.90 -0.26 -0.37
N PHE A 485 -3.23 -0.90 -1.48
CA PHE A 485 -2.49 -2.03 -2.04
C PHE A 485 -2.24 -1.78 -3.54
N ALA A 486 -1.43 -2.62 -4.18
CA ALA A 486 -1.21 -2.56 -5.63
C ALA A 486 -2.56 -2.53 -6.40
N GLY A 487 -2.72 -1.53 -7.27
CA GLY A 487 -3.95 -1.29 -8.03
C GLY A 487 -5.00 -0.40 -7.35
N SER A 488 -4.80 0.06 -6.11
CA SER A 488 -5.71 0.97 -5.41
C SER A 488 -5.99 2.27 -6.19
N GLY A 489 -5.03 2.75 -6.98
CA GLY A 489 -5.18 3.98 -7.77
C GLY A 489 -6.30 3.96 -8.81
N ARG A 490 -6.81 2.78 -9.17
CA ARG A 490 -8.03 2.64 -9.99
C ARG A 490 -9.29 3.14 -9.31
N CYS A 491 -9.29 3.14 -7.97
CA CYS A 491 -10.48 3.38 -7.17
C CYS A 491 -10.33 4.61 -6.28
N THR A 492 -9.13 4.98 -5.84
CA THR A 492 -8.94 6.01 -4.81
C THR A 492 -7.71 6.87 -5.03
N SER A 493 -7.78 8.10 -4.52
CA SER A 493 -6.63 8.96 -4.19
C SER A 493 -6.01 8.54 -2.87
N HIS A 494 -4.85 9.10 -2.53
CA HIS A 494 -4.15 8.84 -1.27
C HIS A 494 -3.59 10.13 -0.64
N TRP A 495 -3.36 10.12 0.68
CA TRP A 495 -2.54 11.11 1.36
C TRP A 495 -1.56 10.40 2.29
N THR A 496 -0.39 10.99 2.52
CA THR A 496 0.73 10.34 3.22
C THR A 496 0.52 10.10 4.73
N GLY A 497 -0.70 10.27 5.24
CA GLY A 497 -1.03 10.07 6.66
C GLY A 497 -0.61 11.22 7.57
N ASP A 498 -0.58 10.90 8.87
CA ASP A 498 -0.46 11.82 10.00
C ASP A 498 0.96 12.38 10.19
N ASN A 499 1.44 13.12 9.20
CA ASN A 499 2.74 13.79 9.23
C ASN A 499 2.81 14.85 10.35
N ALA A 500 4.02 15.23 10.75
CA ALA A 500 4.26 16.26 11.73
C ALA A 500 4.59 17.61 11.07
N ALA A 501 4.28 18.69 11.78
CA ALA A 501 4.62 20.06 11.45
C ALA A 501 6.13 20.30 11.68
N THR A 502 6.97 19.63 10.88
CA THR A 502 8.43 19.74 10.90
C THR A 502 8.98 19.95 9.48
N TRP A 503 10.16 20.57 9.38
CA TRP A 503 10.87 20.72 8.10
C TRP A 503 11.28 19.38 7.49
N GLU A 504 11.53 18.37 8.32
CA GLU A 504 11.91 17.03 7.84
C GLU A 504 10.71 16.32 7.20
N ASP A 505 9.53 16.36 7.82
CA ASP A 505 8.30 15.80 7.24
C ASP A 505 7.92 16.51 5.94
N MET A 506 8.05 17.85 5.88
CA MET A 506 7.87 18.61 4.64
C MET A 506 8.82 18.11 3.54
N LYS A 507 10.09 17.86 3.88
CA LYS A 507 11.09 17.33 2.93
C LYS A 507 10.78 15.88 2.52
N GLN A 508 10.36 15.02 3.46
CA GLN A 508 10.04 13.61 3.21
C GLN A 508 8.76 13.43 2.39
N SER A 509 7.85 14.41 2.41
CA SER A 509 6.67 14.41 1.54
C SER A 509 7.01 14.27 0.04
N ILE A 510 8.14 14.84 -0.40
CA ILE A 510 8.54 14.88 -1.82
C ILE A 510 8.82 13.46 -2.34
N PRO A 511 9.76 12.68 -1.76
CA PRO A 511 9.98 11.31 -2.21
C PRO A 511 8.76 10.41 -1.97
N GLN A 512 7.95 10.63 -0.94
CA GLN A 512 6.70 9.87 -0.73
C GLN A 512 5.72 10.06 -1.90
N ILE A 513 5.45 11.30 -2.31
CA ILE A 513 4.55 11.63 -3.42
C ILE A 513 5.08 11.07 -4.75
N LEU A 514 6.39 11.17 -4.99
CA LEU A 514 7.03 10.57 -6.17
C LEU A 514 6.86 9.04 -6.18
N ASN A 515 7.02 8.39 -5.04
CA ASN A 515 6.82 6.95 -4.92
C ASN A 515 5.39 6.54 -5.25
N PHE A 516 4.38 7.22 -4.72
CA PHE A 516 2.98 6.92 -5.04
C PHE A 516 2.62 7.17 -6.52
N ASN A 517 3.30 8.12 -7.17
CA ASN A 517 3.23 8.28 -8.63
C ASN A 517 3.87 7.12 -9.39
N MET A 518 4.82 6.37 -8.82
CA MET A 518 5.31 5.11 -9.40
C MET A 518 4.38 3.94 -9.07
N TYR A 519 3.64 4.01 -7.96
CA TYR A 519 2.77 2.94 -7.48
C TYR A 519 1.38 2.89 -8.12
N GLY A 520 1.05 3.77 -9.06
CA GLY A 520 -0.28 3.78 -9.68
C GLY A 520 -1.24 4.80 -9.09
N ILE A 521 -0.82 5.64 -8.15
CA ILE A 521 -1.72 6.52 -7.37
C ILE A 521 -1.25 7.97 -7.52
N PRO A 522 -1.49 8.61 -8.68
CA PRO A 522 -0.93 9.92 -8.99
C PRO A 522 -1.60 11.06 -8.20
N GLN A 523 -2.89 10.94 -7.87
CA GLN A 523 -3.58 11.91 -7.02
C GLN A 523 -3.22 11.67 -5.55
N VAL A 524 -2.04 12.17 -5.17
CA VAL A 524 -1.44 12.02 -3.84
C VAL A 524 -0.86 13.34 -3.32
N GLY A 525 -0.85 13.51 -2.00
CA GLY A 525 -0.30 14.69 -1.32
C GLY A 525 -0.05 14.43 0.16
N ALA A 526 0.64 15.36 0.81
CA ALA A 526 0.80 15.37 2.26
C ALA A 526 -0.07 16.48 2.88
N ASP A 527 -0.41 16.35 4.16
CA ASP A 527 -1.14 17.41 4.87
C ASP A 527 -0.26 18.65 5.00
N ILE A 528 -0.67 19.71 4.29
CA ILE A 528 0.09 20.94 4.16
C ILE A 528 0.15 21.66 5.51
N CYS A 529 1.34 22.12 5.87
CA CYS A 529 1.71 22.67 7.19
C CYS A 529 1.89 21.61 8.29
N GLY A 530 1.60 20.34 8.01
CA GLY A 530 1.76 19.21 8.93
C GLY A 530 0.51 18.98 9.78
N PHE A 531 0.13 17.72 9.99
CA PHE A 531 -1.05 17.34 10.76
C PHE A 531 -0.81 17.44 12.27
N ASN A 532 0.29 16.84 12.77
CA ASN A 532 0.65 16.84 14.18
C ASN A 532 1.57 18.03 14.54
N ALA A 533 1.46 18.53 15.77
CA ALA A 533 2.22 19.68 16.29
C ALA A 533 1.85 21.05 15.66
N ASN A 534 2.32 22.14 16.28
CA ASN A 534 2.01 23.50 15.83
C ASN A 534 2.97 23.96 14.71
N ALA A 535 2.47 24.10 13.49
CA ALA A 535 3.24 24.68 12.39
C ALA A 535 3.66 26.12 12.68
N THR A 536 4.88 26.54 12.34
CA THR A 536 5.28 27.97 12.38
C THR A 536 4.79 28.69 11.12
N GLU A 537 4.64 30.02 11.19
CA GLU A 537 4.21 30.81 10.02
C GLU A 537 5.15 30.61 8.83
N GLU A 538 6.46 30.69 9.05
CA GLU A 538 7.46 30.48 7.99
C GLU A 538 7.31 29.10 7.34
N MET A 539 7.20 28.05 8.16
CA MET A 539 7.05 26.69 7.66
C MET A 539 5.74 26.52 6.90
N CYS A 540 4.62 27.07 7.40
CA CYS A 540 3.34 26.94 6.72
C CYS A 540 3.31 27.72 5.39
N VAL A 541 4.02 28.85 5.29
CA VAL A 541 4.26 29.53 4.01
C VAL A 541 5.06 28.65 3.05
N ARG A 542 6.18 28.06 3.49
CA ARG A 542 7.01 27.18 2.64
C ARG A 542 6.27 25.92 2.22
N TRP A 543 5.54 25.31 3.14
CA TRP A 543 4.77 24.11 2.84
C TRP A 543 3.60 24.42 1.91
N SER A 544 2.95 25.57 2.03
CA SER A 544 1.91 25.98 1.07
C SER A 544 2.49 26.22 -0.32
N GLN A 545 3.70 26.79 -0.42
CA GLN A 545 4.41 26.95 -1.70
C GLN A 545 4.72 25.60 -2.35
N LEU A 546 5.19 24.61 -1.58
CA LEU A 546 5.43 23.24 -2.04
C LEU A 546 4.11 22.53 -2.38
N GLY A 547 3.15 22.56 -1.46
CA GLY A 547 1.88 21.84 -1.52
C GLY A 547 0.93 22.35 -2.60
N ALA A 548 1.13 23.57 -3.09
CA ALA A 548 0.50 24.06 -4.32
C ALA A 548 0.84 23.21 -5.56
N TYR A 549 1.94 22.43 -5.52
CA TYR A 549 2.37 21.52 -6.59
C TYR A 549 2.11 20.04 -6.30
N TYR A 550 1.53 19.69 -5.15
CA TYR A 550 1.07 18.31 -4.92
C TYR A 550 -0.12 17.99 -5.83
N PRO A 551 -0.20 16.81 -6.48
CA PRO A 551 -1.38 16.42 -7.24
C PRO A 551 -2.68 16.51 -6.42
N PHE A 552 -2.65 16.07 -5.16
CA PHE A 552 -3.70 16.31 -4.17
C PHE A 552 -3.23 17.37 -3.15
N SER A 553 -3.97 18.48 -3.01
CA SER A 553 -3.53 19.65 -2.25
C SER A 553 -4.53 20.01 -1.14
N ARG A 554 -4.28 19.51 0.08
CA ARG A 554 -5.11 19.72 1.27
C ARG A 554 -4.26 20.24 2.43
N ASN A 555 -4.73 21.31 3.09
CA ASN A 555 -4.26 21.66 4.43
C ASN A 555 -5.18 20.99 5.45
N HIS A 556 -4.58 20.21 6.34
CA HIS A 556 -5.25 19.46 7.39
C HIS A 556 -4.44 19.55 8.68
N ASN A 557 -5.12 19.53 9.82
CA ASN A 557 -4.54 19.81 11.13
C ASN A 557 -5.18 18.90 12.18
N SER A 558 -4.42 18.54 13.21
CA SER A 558 -4.87 17.66 14.29
C SER A 558 -5.57 18.44 15.42
N LEU A 559 -6.32 17.70 16.23
CA LEU A 559 -7.07 18.23 17.36
C LEU A 559 -6.14 18.85 18.40
N GLY A 560 -6.51 20.04 18.90
CA GLY A 560 -5.80 20.72 19.98
C GLY A 560 -4.63 21.60 19.55
N PHE A 561 -4.26 21.60 18.26
CA PHE A 561 -3.26 22.53 17.72
C PHE A 561 -3.89 23.83 17.22
N ARG A 562 -3.05 24.87 17.10
CA ARG A 562 -3.47 26.20 16.62
C ARG A 562 -4.00 26.14 15.20
N ASP A 563 -4.89 27.07 14.87
CA ASP A 563 -5.36 27.26 13.50
C ASP A 563 -4.17 27.46 12.54
N GLN A 564 -4.24 26.78 11.39
CA GLN A 564 -3.19 26.86 10.37
C GLN A 564 -3.75 26.97 8.94
N ASP A 565 -5.05 27.18 8.78
CA ASP A 565 -5.61 27.59 7.49
C ASP A 565 -5.01 28.95 7.07
N PRO A 566 -4.89 29.23 5.76
CA PRO A 566 -4.13 30.38 5.28
C PRO A 566 -4.48 31.72 5.91
N ALA A 567 -5.76 31.98 6.18
CA ALA A 567 -6.25 33.22 6.79
C ALA A 567 -6.02 33.34 8.30
N ALA A 568 -5.43 32.34 8.96
CA ALA A 568 -5.03 32.40 10.37
C ALA A 568 -3.68 33.12 10.58
N TRP A 569 -2.91 33.33 9.51
CA TRP A 569 -1.55 33.88 9.56
C TRP A 569 -1.48 35.39 9.35
N SER A 570 -0.29 35.98 9.47
CA SER A 570 -0.06 37.40 9.18
C SER A 570 -0.46 37.77 7.74
N THR A 571 -0.77 39.05 7.50
CA THR A 571 -1.09 39.56 6.15
C THR A 571 -0.01 39.21 5.12
N LYS A 572 1.27 39.21 5.53
CA LYS A 572 2.39 38.86 4.64
C LYS A 572 2.35 37.37 4.26
N ALA A 573 2.08 36.50 5.22
CA ALA A 573 1.92 35.06 4.98
C ALA A 573 0.70 34.77 4.11
N ILE A 574 -0.44 35.42 4.39
CA ILE A 574 -1.66 35.32 3.57
C ILE A 574 -1.34 35.63 2.10
N LEU A 575 -0.65 36.74 1.82
CA LEU A 575 -0.29 37.12 0.45
C LEU A 575 0.60 36.08 -0.23
N ALA A 576 1.58 35.53 0.48
CA ALA A 576 2.48 34.51 -0.07
C ALA A 576 1.76 33.19 -0.35
N ILE A 577 0.92 32.72 0.58
CA ILE A 577 0.12 31.49 0.43
C ILE A 577 -0.91 31.65 -0.69
N ARG A 578 -1.58 32.81 -0.74
CA ARG A 578 -2.52 33.15 -1.82
C ARG A 578 -1.86 33.08 -3.19
N ALA A 579 -0.67 33.66 -3.34
CA ALA A 579 0.06 33.65 -4.60
C ALA A 579 0.41 32.21 -5.06
N ALA A 580 0.81 31.33 -4.13
CA ALA A 580 1.10 29.93 -4.42
C ALA A 580 -0.14 29.20 -4.96
N PHE A 581 -1.29 29.31 -4.28
CA PHE A 581 -2.51 28.65 -4.74
C PHE A 581 -3.11 29.32 -5.98
N GLN A 582 -2.99 30.63 -6.16
CA GLN A 582 -3.37 31.25 -7.44
C GLN A 582 -2.53 30.73 -8.61
N MET A 583 -1.24 30.47 -8.40
CA MET A 583 -0.39 29.83 -9.41
C MET A 583 -0.87 28.41 -9.72
N ARG A 584 -1.20 27.61 -8.69
CA ARG A 584 -1.81 26.29 -8.87
C ARG A 584 -3.04 26.37 -9.78
N TYR A 585 -3.96 27.30 -9.51
CA TYR A 585 -5.20 27.43 -10.28
C TYR A 585 -4.97 27.84 -11.75
N LYS A 586 -3.89 28.57 -12.03
CA LYS A 586 -3.48 28.88 -13.42
C LYS A 586 -2.96 27.66 -14.18
N ILE A 587 -2.37 26.68 -13.49
CA ILE A 587 -1.81 25.47 -14.11
C ILE A 587 -2.74 24.25 -14.06
N LEU A 588 -3.94 24.36 -13.48
CA LEU A 588 -4.92 23.27 -13.46
C LEU A 588 -5.31 22.72 -14.85
N PRO A 589 -5.30 23.48 -15.96
CA PRO A 589 -5.51 22.90 -17.28
C PRO A 589 -4.35 22.02 -17.78
N TYR A 590 -3.15 22.20 -17.21
CA TYR A 590 -1.96 21.41 -17.52
C TYR A 590 -1.85 20.18 -16.60
N LEU A 591 -2.18 20.35 -15.32
CA LEU A 591 -2.25 19.27 -14.31
C LEU A 591 -3.39 18.30 -14.64
#